data_AF-A0A5D2SPF2-F1
#
_entry.id   AF-A0A5D2SPF2-F1
#
_cell.length_a   1.000
_cell.length_b   1.000
_cell.length_c   1.000
_cell.angle_alpha   90.00
_cell.angle_beta   90.00
_cell.angle_gamma   90.00
#
_symmetry.space_group_name_H-M   'P 1'
#
loop_
_entity.id
_entity.type
_entity.pdbx_description
1 polymer ?
#
loop_
_entity_poly.entity_id
_entity_poly.type
_entity_poly.pdbx_seq_one_letter_code
_entity_poly.pdbx_strand_id
1 'polypeptide(L)'
;MGRRQTDSDLHRFTLWVLFLIAAISCCMAYYSFSVSLKGNSDTIFVGSSESWRGNEEEREGDGCCGGVEHLELWGDAMKWGSDFKLNSSEECCRACKEMCEGDNGPCLCDSWVFCGNKQDCGSRFGECWLKKQKDALDPDWRDSGDKVIWTSGLVFGKGEGIIKLKTEHGIVNVKLLSLQHCAGCQFYRAESRGNSWDLQGNHIEHAPYGPPYALIQGTVDAYGTVFKDIPQEACPTIRRGSIAWVGSGPDFFISLANHHEWKKAYTVFGQVLPEDMEIVEKISQLPTIPDVWSNVKVAVLERPVPLRFIRMRKSP
;
A
#
# COMPACT_ATOMS: atom_id res chain seq x y z
N MET A 1 48.02 30.52 60.85
CA MET A 1 47.28 29.39 60.26
C MET A 1 46.57 29.88 59.01
N GLY A 2 47.01 29.47 57.83
CA GLY A 2 46.34 29.78 56.56
C GLY A 2 46.47 28.57 55.64
N ARG A 3 45.39 27.80 55.49
CA ARG A 3 45.34 26.56 54.70
C ARG A 3 44.88 26.90 53.28
N ARG A 4 45.67 26.48 52.29
CA ARG A 4 45.50 26.73 50.84
C ARG A 4 44.12 26.30 50.31
N GLN A 5 43.48 27.17 49.52
CA GLN A 5 42.28 26.91 48.70
C GLN A 5 42.67 26.56 47.25
N THR A 6 43.38 25.47 47.01
CA THR A 6 43.79 25.08 45.64
C THR A 6 43.13 23.82 45.09
N ASP A 7 42.43 23.02 45.92
CA ASP A 7 41.86 21.74 45.49
C ASP A 7 40.46 21.83 44.87
N SER A 8 39.69 22.88 45.20
CA SER A 8 38.29 23.01 44.77
C SER A 8 38.11 23.41 43.29
N ASP A 9 39.03 24.20 42.74
CA ASP A 9 38.96 24.62 41.34
C ASP A 9 39.46 23.53 40.37
N LEU A 10 40.40 22.69 40.81
CA LEU A 10 40.92 21.59 40.00
C LEU A 10 39.84 20.54 39.74
N HIS A 11 39.12 20.13 40.79
CA HIS A 11 38.03 19.15 40.66
C HIS A 11 36.87 19.67 39.78
N ARG A 12 36.54 20.96 39.89
CA ARG A 12 35.52 21.57 39.03
C ARG A 12 35.99 21.56 37.58
N PHE A 13 37.23 21.94 37.31
CA PHE A 13 37.79 21.92 35.96
C PHE A 13 37.85 20.51 35.36
N THR A 14 38.22 19.49 36.15
CA THR A 14 38.22 18.09 35.72
C THR A 14 36.83 17.59 35.36
N LEU A 15 35.79 17.96 36.13
CA LEU A 15 34.40 17.60 35.81
C LEU A 15 33.91 18.26 34.50
N TRP A 16 34.26 19.53 34.26
CA TRP A 16 33.93 20.20 33.00
C TRP A 16 34.63 19.55 31.80
N VAL A 17 35.90 19.16 31.94
CA VAL A 17 36.64 18.44 30.90
C VAL A 17 36.02 17.08 30.60
N LEU A 18 35.63 16.31 31.63
CA LEU A 18 34.97 15.02 31.46
C LEU A 18 33.61 15.15 30.76
N PHE A 19 32.83 16.20 31.10
CA PHE A 19 31.55 16.47 30.44
C PHE A 19 31.73 16.82 28.95
N LEU A 20 32.76 17.61 28.62
CA LEU A 20 33.10 17.95 27.23
C LEU A 20 33.53 16.73 26.42
N ILE A 21 34.35 15.84 27.00
CA ILE A 21 34.76 14.59 26.34
C ILE A 21 33.54 13.69 26.08
N ALA A 22 32.64 13.55 27.04
CA ALA A 22 31.41 12.76 26.88
C ALA A 22 30.49 13.35 25.81
N ALA A 23 30.33 14.68 25.78
CA ALA A 23 29.52 15.36 24.76
C ALA A 23 30.10 15.17 23.35
N ILE A 24 31.41 15.32 23.18
CA ILE A 24 32.09 15.11 21.89
C ILE A 24 31.95 13.65 21.44
N SER A 25 32.12 12.68 22.34
CA SER A 25 31.92 11.27 22.03
C SER A 25 30.48 10.97 21.57
N CYS A 26 29.49 11.60 22.21
CA CYS A 26 28.09 11.44 21.85
C CYS A 26 27.79 12.08 20.48
N CYS A 27 28.34 13.26 20.19
CA CYS A 27 28.23 13.92 18.89
C CYS A 27 28.89 13.10 17.77
N MET A 28 30.06 12.50 18.01
CA MET A 28 30.74 11.66 17.02
C MET A 28 29.99 10.36 16.74
N ALA A 29 29.40 9.74 17.78
CA ALA A 29 28.54 8.57 17.61
C ALA A 29 27.28 8.93 16.80
N TYR A 30 26.62 10.05 17.15
CA TYR A 30 25.47 10.55 16.40
C TYR A 30 25.81 10.82 14.92
N TYR A 31 26.94 11.48 14.66
CA TYR A 31 27.40 11.72 13.29
C TYR A 31 27.65 10.42 12.53
N SER A 32 28.31 9.44 13.15
CA SER A 32 28.58 8.13 12.53
C SER A 32 27.28 7.37 12.20
N PHE A 33 26.32 7.36 13.13
CA PHE A 33 25.00 6.76 12.86
C PHE A 33 24.22 7.53 11.78
N SER A 34 24.30 8.86 11.76
CA SER A 34 23.63 9.68 10.74
C SER A 34 24.24 9.50 9.34
N VAL A 35 25.55 9.25 9.23
CA VAL A 35 26.24 8.96 7.97
C VAL A 35 25.91 7.54 7.49
N SER A 36 25.78 6.57 8.39
CA SER A 36 25.32 5.21 8.03
C SER A 36 23.84 5.16 7.60
N LEU A 37 22.99 6.07 8.11
CA LEU A 37 21.60 6.22 7.69
C LEU A 37 21.43 7.12 6.45
N LYS A 38 22.43 7.93 6.10
CA LYS A 38 22.45 8.80 4.91
C LYS A 38 23.25 8.16 3.77
N GLY A 39 23.01 6.87 3.56
CA GLY A 39 23.46 6.14 2.38
C GLY A 39 22.55 6.44 1.19
N ASN A 40 23.04 7.29 0.29
CA ASN A 40 22.63 7.44 -1.12
C ASN A 40 21.34 8.23 -1.43
N SER A 41 21.45 9.56 -1.43
CA SER A 41 20.64 10.43 -2.30
C SER A 41 21.36 11.74 -2.53
N ASP A 42 22.23 11.77 -3.54
CA ASP A 42 22.67 12.99 -4.19
C ASP A 42 22.75 12.73 -5.70
N THR A 43 21.70 13.13 -6.42
CA THR A 43 21.84 13.59 -7.80
C THR A 43 20.96 14.82 -8.02
N ILE A 44 21.67 15.90 -8.29
CA ILE A 44 21.20 17.25 -8.57
C ILE A 44 20.40 17.26 -9.88
N PHE A 45 19.19 17.82 -9.81
CA PHE A 45 18.33 18.11 -10.96
C PHE A 45 18.79 19.41 -11.63
N VAL A 46 19.26 19.31 -12.89
CA VAL A 46 19.33 20.45 -13.82
C VAL A 46 18.50 20.05 -15.04
N GLY A 47 17.43 20.81 -15.28
CA GLY A 47 16.49 20.55 -16.35
C GLY A 47 17.03 20.87 -17.74
N SER A 48 16.54 20.13 -18.72
CA SER A 48 16.25 20.63 -20.06
C SER A 48 14.99 19.94 -20.56
N SER A 49 13.98 20.74 -20.87
CA SER A 49 12.76 20.29 -21.53
C SER A 49 13.08 19.80 -22.93
N GLU A 50 12.72 18.58 -23.26
CA GLU A 50 12.35 18.23 -24.62
C GLU A 50 11.12 17.32 -24.64
N SER A 51 10.19 17.73 -25.50
CA SER A 51 8.90 17.14 -25.77
C SER A 51 9.03 15.69 -26.24
N TRP A 52 8.32 14.76 -25.59
CA TRP A 52 8.04 13.45 -26.16
C TRP A 52 6.53 13.20 -26.07
N ARG A 53 5.83 13.55 -27.16
CA ARG A 53 4.56 12.91 -27.54
C ARG A 53 4.90 11.48 -27.95
N GLY A 54 4.90 10.58 -26.98
CA GLY A 54 4.97 9.13 -27.18
C GLY A 54 3.60 8.54 -26.86
N ASN A 55 2.94 8.00 -27.87
CA ASN A 55 1.76 7.18 -27.73
C ASN A 55 2.17 5.84 -27.11
N GLU A 56 2.29 5.81 -25.78
CA GLU A 56 2.51 4.59 -25.01
C GLU A 56 1.16 4.16 -24.43
N GLU A 57 0.47 3.28 -25.14
CA GLU A 57 -0.37 2.28 -24.50
C GLU A 57 0.55 1.49 -23.55
N GLU A 58 0.67 1.98 -22.31
CA GLU A 58 1.37 1.29 -21.23
C GLU A 58 0.85 -0.14 -21.17
N ARG A 59 1.73 -1.12 -21.42
CA ARG A 59 1.45 -2.52 -21.13
C ARG A 59 1.16 -2.65 -19.64
N GLU A 60 -0.12 -2.65 -19.31
CA GLU A 60 -0.64 -2.99 -18.00
C GLU A 60 -0.16 -4.43 -17.67
N GLY A 61 0.81 -4.60 -16.76
CA GLY A 61 1.03 -5.94 -16.18
C GLY A 61 2.43 -6.42 -15.82
N ASP A 62 3.53 -5.68 -16.03
CA ASP A 62 4.87 -6.29 -15.82
C ASP A 62 5.42 -6.22 -14.37
N GLY A 63 4.63 -5.76 -13.38
CA GLY A 63 5.10 -5.65 -11.98
C GLY A 63 4.06 -5.96 -10.89
N CYS A 64 2.95 -6.64 -11.22
CA CYS A 64 1.78 -6.74 -10.34
C CYS A 64 1.43 -8.17 -9.91
N CYS A 65 2.46 -8.96 -9.59
CA CYS A 65 2.35 -10.38 -9.29
C CYS A 65 3.37 -10.86 -8.22
N GLY A 66 3.69 -10.03 -7.23
CA GLY A 66 4.67 -10.37 -6.18
C GLY A 66 4.21 -11.47 -5.20
N GLY A 67 2.92 -11.46 -4.85
CA GLY A 67 2.36 -12.34 -3.81
C GLY A 67 2.85 -11.96 -2.39
N VAL A 68 2.33 -12.69 -1.41
CA VAL A 68 2.70 -12.58 0.00
C VAL A 68 3.62 -13.76 0.34
N GLU A 69 4.86 -13.46 0.73
CA GLU A 69 5.80 -14.47 1.22
C GLU A 69 5.31 -15.07 2.53
N HIS A 70 5.74 -16.31 2.81
CA HIS A 70 5.42 -17.00 4.05
C HIS A 70 3.91 -17.18 4.31
N LEU A 71 3.13 -17.40 3.25
CA LEU A 71 1.70 -17.66 3.31
C LEU A 71 1.38 -18.88 2.45
N GLU A 72 0.61 -19.83 2.96
CA GLU A 72 0.08 -20.96 2.18
C GLU A 72 -1.43 -20.81 2.01
N LEU A 73 -1.85 -20.26 0.87
CA LEU A 73 -3.27 -20.27 0.50
C LEU A 73 -3.70 -21.71 0.15
N TRP A 74 -4.80 -22.14 0.75
CA TRP A 74 -5.39 -23.45 0.52
C TRP A 74 -6.31 -23.42 -0.70
N GLY A 75 -6.98 -24.52 -1.02
CA GLY A 75 -7.94 -24.59 -2.12
C GLY A 75 -7.65 -25.72 -3.10
N ASP A 76 -8.65 -25.98 -3.95
CA ASP A 76 -8.64 -27.08 -4.91
C ASP A 76 -7.64 -26.79 -6.02
N ALA A 77 -6.77 -27.76 -6.32
CA ALA A 77 -5.75 -27.59 -7.34
C ALA A 77 -6.36 -27.65 -8.75
N MET A 78 -6.30 -26.52 -9.45
CA MET A 78 -6.64 -26.39 -10.87
C MET A 78 -5.45 -26.79 -11.74
N LYS A 79 -4.23 -26.53 -11.24
CA LYS A 79 -2.99 -27.04 -11.79
C LYS A 79 -2.05 -27.46 -10.66
N TRP A 80 -1.58 -28.70 -10.74
CA TRP A 80 -0.72 -29.31 -9.73
C TRP A 80 0.72 -28.82 -9.89
N GLY A 81 1.33 -28.30 -8.82
CA GLY A 81 2.68 -27.76 -8.87
C GLY A 81 3.76 -28.82 -9.10
N SER A 82 3.48 -30.09 -8.79
CA SER A 82 4.34 -31.22 -9.14
C SER A 82 4.66 -31.28 -10.64
N ASP A 83 3.69 -30.92 -11.48
CA ASP A 83 3.77 -30.97 -12.94
C ASP A 83 3.87 -29.57 -13.57
N PHE A 84 3.81 -28.52 -12.74
CA PHE A 84 3.87 -27.14 -13.18
C PHE A 84 4.89 -26.35 -12.38
N LYS A 85 6.06 -26.19 -12.99
CA LYS A 85 7.19 -25.45 -12.40
C LYS A 85 7.49 -24.19 -13.20
N LEU A 86 7.75 -23.10 -12.49
CA LEU A 86 8.06 -21.78 -13.03
C LEU A 86 9.28 -21.19 -12.32
N ASN A 87 9.81 -20.10 -12.86
CA ASN A 87 11.05 -19.51 -12.35
C ASN A 87 10.80 -18.43 -11.28
N SER A 88 9.58 -17.91 -11.18
CA SER A 88 9.25 -16.87 -10.21
C SER A 88 7.78 -16.90 -9.77
N SER A 89 7.50 -16.24 -8.64
CA SER A 89 6.14 -16.01 -8.15
C SER A 89 5.35 -15.16 -9.15
N GLU A 90 6.01 -14.23 -9.85
CA GLU A 90 5.36 -13.38 -10.85
C GLU A 90 4.81 -14.19 -12.02
N GLU A 91 5.58 -15.15 -12.51
CA GLU A 91 5.13 -16.06 -13.56
C GLU A 91 3.95 -16.93 -13.08
N CYS A 92 3.99 -17.39 -11.83
CA CYS A 92 2.93 -18.22 -11.24
C CYS A 92 1.61 -17.47 -11.13
N CYS A 93 1.64 -16.25 -10.62
CA CYS A 93 0.50 -15.34 -10.60
C CYS A 93 -0.05 -15.05 -11.99
N ARG A 94 0.82 -14.79 -12.99
CA ARG A 94 0.38 -14.52 -14.37
C ARG A 94 -0.35 -15.72 -14.97
N ALA A 95 0.17 -16.91 -14.75
CA ALA A 95 -0.49 -18.14 -15.17
C ALA A 95 -1.88 -18.32 -14.55
N CYS A 96 -2.08 -17.90 -13.29
CA CYS A 96 -3.40 -17.86 -12.66
C CYS A 96 -4.32 -16.83 -13.33
N LYS A 97 -3.82 -15.62 -13.60
CA LYS A 97 -4.56 -14.52 -14.26
C LYS A 97 -5.05 -14.90 -15.66
N GLU A 98 -4.24 -15.58 -16.45
CA GLU A 98 -4.61 -16.06 -17.79
C GLU A 98 -5.82 -17.00 -17.74
N MET A 99 -6.07 -17.67 -16.61
CA MET A 99 -7.27 -18.51 -16.39
C MET A 99 -8.53 -17.71 -16.02
N CYS A 100 -8.46 -16.36 -16.01
CA CYS A 100 -9.56 -15.45 -15.72
C CYS A 100 -10.03 -14.60 -16.92
N GLU A 101 -9.41 -14.70 -18.10
CA GLU A 101 -9.63 -13.76 -19.22
C GLU A 101 -10.90 -14.03 -20.06
N GLY A 102 -11.84 -14.84 -19.57
CA GLY A 102 -13.09 -15.16 -20.28
C GLY A 102 -14.18 -14.10 -20.09
N ASP A 103 -14.82 -13.66 -21.19
CA ASP A 103 -15.85 -12.60 -21.18
C ASP A 103 -17.14 -12.92 -20.39
N ASN A 104 -17.42 -14.19 -20.06
CA ASN A 104 -18.70 -14.61 -19.44
C ASN A 104 -18.60 -15.79 -18.45
N GLY A 105 -17.42 -16.04 -17.85
CA GLY A 105 -17.22 -17.14 -16.90
C GLY A 105 -16.62 -16.72 -15.55
N PRO A 106 -16.94 -17.42 -14.44
CA PRO A 106 -16.22 -17.24 -13.18
C PRO A 106 -14.75 -17.62 -13.37
N CYS A 107 -13.84 -16.94 -12.67
CA CYS A 107 -12.42 -17.24 -12.89
C CYS A 107 -12.10 -18.68 -12.43
N LEU A 108 -11.38 -19.43 -13.27
CA LEU A 108 -11.01 -20.81 -12.95
C LEU A 108 -9.89 -20.90 -11.92
N CYS A 109 -9.00 -19.90 -11.83
CA CYS A 109 -7.95 -19.78 -10.83
C CYS A 109 -8.07 -18.46 -10.08
N ASP A 110 -8.38 -18.48 -8.79
CA ASP A 110 -8.47 -17.26 -7.97
C ASP A 110 -7.46 -17.23 -6.82
N SER A 111 -6.58 -18.23 -6.75
CA SER A 111 -5.47 -18.29 -5.81
C SER A 111 -4.30 -19.09 -6.37
N TRP A 112 -3.09 -18.79 -5.92
CA TRP A 112 -1.89 -19.49 -6.35
C TRP A 112 -0.86 -19.55 -5.21
N VAL A 113 -0.02 -20.59 -5.21
CA VAL A 113 1.16 -20.69 -4.33
C VAL A 113 2.41 -21.07 -5.12
N PHE A 114 3.55 -20.48 -4.78
CA PHE A 114 4.84 -20.67 -5.45
C PHE A 114 5.97 -20.89 -4.44
N CYS A 115 6.91 -21.79 -4.75
CA CYS A 115 8.09 -22.02 -3.91
C CYS A 115 9.37 -21.52 -4.60
N GLY A 116 9.82 -20.33 -4.20
CA GLY A 116 10.94 -19.61 -4.85
C GLY A 116 12.30 -19.75 -4.17
N ASN A 117 12.39 -20.17 -2.91
CA ASN A 117 13.67 -20.28 -2.21
C ASN A 117 14.27 -21.69 -2.37
N LYS A 118 15.36 -21.82 -3.14
CA LYS A 118 15.99 -23.12 -3.41
C LYS A 118 16.42 -23.88 -2.15
N GLN A 119 16.82 -23.19 -1.10
CA GLN A 119 17.28 -23.81 0.15
C GLN A 119 16.09 -24.37 0.94
N ASP A 120 15.03 -23.57 1.10
CA ASP A 120 13.88 -23.94 1.93
C ASP A 120 12.92 -24.89 1.20
N CYS A 121 12.78 -24.73 -0.12
CA CYS A 121 11.84 -25.48 -0.94
C CYS A 121 12.27 -26.93 -1.22
N GLY A 122 13.57 -27.22 -1.19
CA GLY A 122 14.11 -28.54 -1.52
C GLY A 122 13.60 -29.07 -2.87
N SER A 123 12.92 -30.23 -2.86
CA SER A 123 12.35 -30.84 -4.08
C SER A 123 11.20 -30.04 -4.70
N ARG A 124 10.56 -29.16 -3.92
CA ARG A 124 9.43 -28.33 -4.34
C ARG A 124 9.87 -27.01 -4.98
N PHE A 125 11.17 -26.78 -5.13
CA PHE A 125 11.67 -25.58 -5.78
C PHE A 125 11.07 -25.42 -7.18
N GLY A 126 10.53 -24.23 -7.43
CA GLY A 126 9.87 -23.84 -8.66
C GLY A 126 8.42 -24.29 -8.78
N GLU A 127 7.87 -25.11 -7.87
CA GLU A 127 6.48 -25.54 -7.96
C GLU A 127 5.51 -24.36 -7.90
N CYS A 128 4.62 -24.29 -8.88
CA CYS A 128 3.53 -23.33 -8.97
C CYS A 128 2.20 -24.06 -8.92
N TRP A 129 1.44 -23.85 -7.86
CA TRP A 129 0.13 -24.45 -7.67
C TRP A 129 -0.94 -23.42 -7.98
N LEU A 130 -1.72 -23.66 -9.03
CA LEU A 130 -2.88 -22.83 -9.38
C LEU A 130 -4.11 -23.43 -8.73
N LYS A 131 -4.87 -22.61 -8.01
CA LYS A 131 -5.91 -23.07 -7.08
C LYS A 131 -7.21 -22.30 -7.24
N LYS A 132 -8.30 -22.93 -6.78
CA LYS A 132 -9.61 -22.32 -6.64
C LYS A 132 -10.03 -22.30 -5.16
N GLN A 133 -10.37 -21.11 -4.68
CA GLN A 133 -10.98 -20.86 -3.37
C GLN A 133 -12.46 -21.21 -3.43
N LYS A 134 -12.98 -21.74 -2.31
CA LYS A 134 -14.42 -21.84 -2.11
C LYS A 134 -15.06 -20.44 -2.10
N ASP A 135 -14.36 -19.50 -1.50
CA ASP A 135 -14.74 -18.10 -1.45
C ASP A 135 -13.52 -17.17 -1.53
N ALA A 136 -13.26 -16.58 -2.70
CA ALA A 136 -12.11 -15.70 -2.92
C ALA A 136 -12.12 -14.44 -2.03
N LEU A 137 -13.29 -14.04 -1.52
CA LEU A 137 -13.43 -12.91 -0.59
C LEU A 137 -13.13 -13.28 0.87
N ASP A 138 -12.92 -14.57 1.16
CA ASP A 138 -12.55 -15.10 2.48
C ASP A 138 -11.72 -16.37 2.24
N PRO A 139 -10.49 -16.17 1.76
CA PRO A 139 -9.69 -17.27 1.26
C PRO A 139 -9.30 -18.21 2.40
N ASP A 140 -9.45 -19.51 2.14
CA ASP A 140 -8.93 -20.53 3.03
C ASP A 140 -7.40 -20.51 2.93
N TRP A 141 -6.74 -20.55 4.08
CA TRP A 141 -5.29 -20.68 4.18
C TRP A 141 -4.93 -21.80 5.13
N ARG A 142 -3.77 -22.41 4.92
CA ARG A 142 -3.31 -23.55 5.72
C ARG A 142 -2.35 -23.12 6.82
N ASP A 143 -1.37 -22.29 6.48
CA ASP A 143 -0.35 -21.84 7.42
C ASP A 143 0.22 -20.46 7.03
N SER A 144 0.81 -19.74 7.99
CA SER A 144 1.49 -18.45 7.76
C SER A 144 2.66 -18.20 8.73
N GLY A 145 3.62 -17.38 8.32
CA GLY A 145 4.81 -16.99 9.10
C GLY A 145 6.09 -17.69 8.67
N ASP A 146 7.23 -17.32 9.26
CA ASP A 146 8.61 -17.60 8.76
C ASP A 146 8.94 -19.06 8.42
N LYS A 147 8.18 -20.03 8.94
CA LYS A 147 8.35 -21.46 8.65
C LYS A 147 7.67 -21.90 7.35
N VAL A 148 6.81 -21.08 6.78
CA VAL A 148 6.08 -21.35 5.55
C VAL A 148 6.96 -20.99 4.36
N ILE A 149 7.20 -21.96 3.49
CA ILE A 149 8.09 -21.84 2.32
C ILE A 149 7.42 -21.24 1.08
N TRP A 150 6.12 -21.00 1.16
CA TRP A 150 5.28 -20.60 0.04
C TRP A 150 5.12 -19.09 -0.03
N THR A 151 5.20 -18.55 -1.24
CA THR A 151 4.67 -17.24 -1.60
C THR A 151 3.31 -17.46 -2.25
N SER A 152 2.27 -16.77 -1.78
CA SER A 152 0.91 -16.98 -2.30
C SER A 152 0.23 -15.69 -2.66
N GLY A 153 -0.75 -15.75 -3.57
CA GLY A 153 -1.56 -14.59 -3.91
C GLY A 153 -2.94 -14.97 -4.41
N LEU A 154 -3.81 -13.98 -4.49
CA LEU A 154 -5.16 -14.11 -5.01
C LEU A 154 -5.26 -13.48 -6.40
N VAL A 155 -6.19 -13.98 -7.19
CA VAL A 155 -6.58 -13.42 -8.48
C VAL A 155 -8.10 -13.33 -8.50
N PHE A 156 -8.64 -12.24 -9.03
CA PHE A 156 -10.09 -12.04 -9.06
C PHE A 156 -10.58 -11.88 -10.49
N GLY A 157 -11.59 -12.66 -10.85
CA GLY A 157 -12.30 -12.52 -12.12
C GLY A 157 -13.02 -11.17 -12.24
N LYS A 158 -13.47 -10.84 -13.45
CA LYS A 158 -14.25 -9.63 -13.71
C LYS A 158 -15.59 -9.70 -12.95
N GLY A 159 -15.76 -8.84 -11.94
CA GLY A 159 -16.98 -8.78 -11.10
C GLY A 159 -16.96 -9.66 -9.84
N GLU A 160 -16.02 -10.59 -9.70
CA GLU A 160 -15.74 -11.28 -8.44
C GLU A 160 -14.90 -10.37 -7.53
N GLY A 161 -15.21 -10.33 -6.23
CA GLY A 161 -14.45 -9.51 -5.28
C GLY A 161 -15.03 -8.12 -4.96
N ILE A 162 -16.28 -7.83 -5.33
CA ILE A 162 -16.91 -6.53 -5.02
C ILE A 162 -17.37 -6.47 -3.56
N ILE A 163 -16.83 -5.50 -2.82
CA ILE A 163 -17.22 -5.16 -1.46
C ILE A 163 -17.91 -3.80 -1.48
N LYS A 164 -18.95 -3.66 -0.67
CA LYS A 164 -19.72 -2.41 -0.54
C LYS A 164 -19.19 -1.61 0.65
N LEU A 165 -18.61 -0.44 0.40
CA LEU A 165 -18.34 0.56 1.43
C LEU A 165 -19.60 1.36 1.69
N LYS A 166 -20.30 1.08 2.79
CA LYS A 166 -21.48 1.84 3.18
C LYS A 166 -21.08 3.02 4.05
N THR A 167 -21.47 4.21 3.62
CA THR A 167 -21.39 5.47 4.38
C THR A 167 -22.80 6.07 4.50
N GLU A 168 -22.93 7.20 5.21
CA GLU A 168 -24.18 7.97 5.21
C GLU A 168 -24.43 8.72 3.89
N HIS A 169 -23.40 8.87 3.04
CA HIS A 169 -23.48 9.57 1.77
C HIS A 169 -23.80 8.66 0.57
N GLY A 170 -23.73 7.34 0.77
CA GLY A 170 -24.00 6.36 -0.27
C GLY A 170 -23.27 5.04 -0.02
N ILE A 171 -23.47 4.10 -0.94
CA ILE A 171 -22.74 2.82 -0.97
C ILE A 171 -21.79 2.87 -2.16
N VAL A 172 -20.48 2.74 -1.89
CA VAL A 172 -19.46 2.65 -2.92
C VAL A 172 -19.13 1.19 -3.15
N ASN A 173 -19.36 0.67 -4.35
CA ASN A 173 -18.91 -0.66 -4.72
C ASN A 173 -17.43 -0.58 -5.09
N VAL A 174 -16.65 -1.44 -4.45
CA VAL A 174 -15.21 -1.50 -4.59
C VAL A 174 -14.82 -2.89 -5.03
N LYS A 175 -14.07 -2.99 -6.12
CA LYS A 175 -13.38 -4.21 -6.51
C LYS A 175 -12.16 -4.37 -5.59
N LEU A 176 -12.24 -5.32 -4.64
CA LEU A 176 -11.21 -5.76 -3.67
C LEU A 176 -10.89 -4.75 -2.53
N LEU A 177 -10.77 -5.09 -1.22
CA LEU A 177 -10.13 -6.20 -0.48
C LEU A 177 -10.92 -6.66 0.76
N SER A 178 -10.79 -7.96 1.08
CA SER A 178 -11.40 -8.69 2.20
C SER A 178 -11.06 -8.10 3.57
N LEU A 179 -12.00 -7.35 4.13
CA LEU A 179 -11.99 -6.96 5.55
C LEU A 179 -13.25 -7.52 6.19
N GLN A 180 -13.10 -8.56 7.02
CA GLN A 180 -14.21 -9.31 7.59
C GLN A 180 -15.07 -8.49 8.55
N HIS A 181 -14.50 -7.47 9.20
CA HIS A 181 -15.25 -6.53 10.03
C HIS A 181 -14.34 -5.36 10.38
N CYS A 182 -14.86 -4.14 10.37
CA CYS A 182 -14.17 -3.02 10.97
C CYS A 182 -15.11 -2.21 11.85
N ALA A 183 -14.83 -2.22 13.15
CA ALA A 183 -15.48 -1.39 14.14
C ALA A 183 -14.62 -0.15 14.39
N GLY A 184 -15.02 1.00 13.82
CA GLY A 184 -14.29 2.27 13.95
C GLY A 184 -13.74 2.84 12.64
N CYS A 185 -13.89 2.12 11.53
CA CYS A 185 -13.48 2.61 10.22
C CYS A 185 -14.15 3.92 9.84
N GLN A 186 -13.36 4.83 9.31
CA GLN A 186 -13.83 6.15 8.90
C GLN A 186 -12.90 6.79 7.88
N PHE A 187 -13.46 7.64 7.02
CA PHE A 187 -12.69 8.65 6.29
C PHE A 187 -12.47 9.84 7.21
N TYR A 188 -11.23 10.32 7.28
CA TYR A 188 -10.85 11.45 8.13
C TYR A 188 -10.20 12.59 7.35
N ARG A 189 -9.79 12.36 6.09
CA ARG A 189 -9.16 13.38 5.22
C ARG A 189 -9.85 13.38 3.86
N ALA A 190 -10.09 14.58 3.34
CA ALA A 190 -10.79 14.78 2.09
C ALA A 190 -10.22 15.99 1.36
N GLU A 191 -9.68 15.74 0.17
CA GLU A 191 -9.08 16.76 -0.68
C GLU A 191 -9.69 16.65 -2.07
N SER A 192 -10.40 17.70 -2.50
CA SER A 192 -10.97 17.74 -3.84
C SER A 192 -9.90 17.84 -4.93
N ARG A 193 -10.29 17.75 -6.20
CA ARG A 193 -9.39 17.97 -7.34
C ARG A 193 -8.83 19.39 -7.43
N GLY A 194 -9.43 20.35 -6.72
CA GLY A 194 -9.08 21.77 -6.84
C GLY A 194 -9.07 22.21 -8.31
N ASN A 195 -8.05 22.99 -8.68
CA ASN A 195 -7.80 23.44 -10.06
C ASN A 195 -6.65 22.69 -10.72
N SER A 196 -6.23 21.57 -10.15
CA SER A 196 -5.05 20.82 -10.59
C SER A 196 -5.39 19.62 -11.49
N TRP A 197 -6.63 19.14 -11.43
CA TRP A 197 -7.12 18.06 -12.29
C TRP A 197 -8.48 18.41 -12.91
N ASP A 198 -8.72 17.87 -14.11
CA ASP A 198 -10.00 18.00 -14.83
C ASP A 198 -11.10 17.07 -14.27
N LEU A 199 -12.27 17.06 -14.90
CA LEU A 199 -13.41 16.21 -14.50
C LEU A 199 -13.15 14.70 -14.70
N GLN A 200 -12.26 14.36 -15.63
CA GLN A 200 -11.84 12.98 -15.92
C GLN A 200 -10.72 12.52 -14.98
N GLY A 201 -10.17 13.42 -14.17
CA GLY A 201 -9.05 13.17 -13.28
C GLY A 201 -7.68 13.29 -13.94
N ASN A 202 -7.57 13.89 -15.13
CA ASN A 202 -6.28 14.16 -15.75
C ASN A 202 -5.66 15.43 -15.19
N HIS A 203 -4.34 15.41 -15.00
CA HIS A 203 -3.60 16.55 -14.49
C HIS A 203 -3.58 17.70 -15.52
N ILE A 204 -3.86 18.92 -15.06
CA ILE A 204 -3.83 20.12 -15.89
C ILE A 204 -2.38 20.58 -16.05
N GLU A 205 -1.97 20.89 -17.28
CA GLU A 205 -0.60 21.31 -17.56
C GLU A 205 -0.17 22.49 -16.67
N HIS A 206 1.04 22.40 -16.11
CA HIS A 206 1.63 23.39 -15.19
C HIS A 206 0.91 23.60 -13.84
N ALA A 207 -0.14 22.84 -13.53
CA ALA A 207 -0.74 22.88 -12.21
C ALA A 207 0.16 22.21 -11.14
N PRO A 208 0.03 22.56 -9.85
CA PRO A 208 0.73 21.86 -8.78
C PRO A 208 0.07 20.51 -8.50
N TYR A 209 0.85 19.47 -8.23
CA TYR A 209 0.40 18.13 -7.80
C TYR A 209 -0.13 18.09 -6.35
N GLY A 210 -0.39 19.25 -5.75
CA GLY A 210 -1.03 19.39 -4.45
C GLY A 210 -0.19 20.15 -3.42
N PRO A 211 -0.79 20.43 -2.25
CA PRO A 211 -2.21 20.24 -1.92
C PRO A 211 -3.13 21.18 -2.73
N PRO A 212 -4.36 20.75 -3.07
CA PRO A 212 -4.96 19.48 -2.72
C PRO A 212 -4.42 18.31 -3.58
N TYR A 213 -4.40 17.10 -3.03
CA TYR A 213 -3.93 15.88 -3.70
C TYR A 213 -5.03 15.04 -4.36
N ALA A 214 -6.26 15.56 -4.49
CA ALA A 214 -7.36 14.86 -5.13
C ALA A 214 -7.61 13.43 -4.58
N LEU A 215 -7.76 13.30 -3.25
CA LEU A 215 -8.02 12.01 -2.61
C LEU A 215 -8.98 12.12 -1.42
N ILE A 216 -9.60 11.00 -1.05
CA ILE A 216 -10.14 10.81 0.30
C ILE A 216 -9.31 9.73 1.01
N GLN A 217 -8.95 9.96 2.27
CA GLN A 217 -8.12 9.05 3.05
C GLN A 217 -8.85 8.66 4.34
N GLY A 218 -8.75 7.39 4.68
CA GLY A 218 -9.38 6.77 5.82
C GLY A 218 -8.50 5.68 6.42
N THR A 219 -9.02 5.04 7.46
CA THR A 219 -8.32 3.96 8.15
C THR A 219 -9.19 2.72 8.24
N VAL A 220 -8.53 1.56 8.18
CA VAL A 220 -9.15 0.27 8.52
C VAL A 220 -8.84 -0.22 9.92
N ASP A 221 -8.17 0.61 10.73
CA ASP A 221 -7.84 0.26 12.11
C ASP A 221 -9.12 0.14 12.94
N ALA A 222 -9.46 -1.10 13.30
CA ALA A 222 -10.58 -1.42 14.17
C ALA A 222 -10.09 -1.47 15.62
N TYR A 223 -10.89 -0.94 16.54
CA TYR A 223 -10.57 -0.94 17.96
C TYR A 223 -10.21 -2.36 18.47
N GLY A 224 -8.94 -2.58 18.86
CA GLY A 224 -8.48 -3.82 19.48
C GLY A 224 -7.88 -4.87 18.54
N THR A 225 -7.70 -4.59 17.25
CA THR A 225 -6.97 -5.47 16.31
C THR A 225 -5.61 -4.87 15.95
N VAL A 226 -4.52 -5.62 16.14
CA VAL A 226 -3.20 -5.20 15.64
C VAL A 226 -3.19 -5.42 14.14
N PHE A 227 -3.20 -4.33 13.37
CA PHE A 227 -3.01 -4.39 11.93
C PHE A 227 -1.58 -4.88 11.64
N LYS A 228 -1.46 -5.97 10.88
CA LYS A 228 -0.16 -6.45 10.40
C LYS A 228 0.18 -5.70 9.13
N ASP A 229 1.40 -5.18 9.05
CA ASP A 229 1.91 -4.51 7.86
C ASP A 229 1.65 -5.37 6.62
N ILE A 230 0.98 -4.78 5.63
CA ILE A 230 0.73 -5.45 4.36
C ILE A 230 1.97 -5.24 3.49
N PRO A 231 2.62 -6.31 2.99
CA PRO A 231 3.71 -6.20 2.04
C PRO A 231 3.28 -5.41 0.80
N GLN A 232 4.24 -4.76 0.15
CA GLN A 232 3.92 -4.00 -1.05
C GLN A 232 3.51 -4.96 -2.20
N GLU A 233 2.25 -4.92 -2.60
CA GLU A 233 1.72 -5.73 -3.72
C GLU A 233 1.61 -4.89 -5.00
N ALA A 234 0.82 -5.36 -5.98
CA ALA A 234 0.60 -4.72 -7.27
C ALA A 234 0.55 -3.18 -7.20
N CYS A 235 1.49 -2.54 -7.92
CA CYS A 235 1.64 -1.09 -7.97
C CYS A 235 1.32 -0.57 -9.38
N PRO A 236 0.07 -0.62 -9.85
CA PRO A 236 -0.32 0.15 -11.02
C PRO A 236 -0.19 1.64 -10.69
N THR A 237 0.08 2.44 -11.73
CA THR A 237 -0.05 3.89 -11.63
C THR A 237 -1.41 4.23 -11.04
N ILE A 238 -1.44 5.11 -10.04
CA ILE A 238 -2.68 5.50 -9.38
C ILE A 238 -3.57 6.21 -10.42
N ARG A 239 -4.75 5.66 -10.65
CA ARG A 239 -5.78 6.21 -11.54
C ARG A 239 -6.96 6.67 -10.72
N ARG A 240 -7.83 7.47 -11.34
CA ARG A 240 -9.12 7.85 -10.74
C ARG A 240 -9.88 6.58 -10.33
N GLY A 241 -10.29 6.53 -9.07
CA GLY A 241 -10.98 5.39 -8.45
C GLY A 241 -10.06 4.32 -7.87
N SER A 242 -8.73 4.41 -8.04
CA SER A 242 -7.80 3.49 -7.38
C SER A 242 -7.90 3.61 -5.86
N ILE A 243 -7.82 2.47 -5.18
CA ILE A 243 -7.77 2.37 -3.73
C ILE A 243 -6.45 1.75 -3.34
N ALA A 244 -5.69 2.44 -2.50
CA ALA A 244 -4.34 2.03 -2.17
C ALA A 244 -3.98 2.26 -0.71
N TRP A 245 -3.06 1.44 -0.21
CA TRP A 245 -2.52 1.58 1.14
C TRP A 245 -1.61 2.81 1.24
N VAL A 246 -1.69 3.53 2.35
CA VAL A 246 -0.69 4.52 2.76
C VAL A 246 0.40 3.77 3.50
N GLY A 247 1.58 3.68 2.91
CA GLY A 247 2.65 2.81 3.44
C GLY A 247 2.20 1.35 3.44
N SER A 248 2.36 0.69 4.59
CA SER A 248 1.94 -0.70 4.81
C SER A 248 0.52 -0.84 5.36
N GLY A 249 -0.26 0.25 5.46
CA GLY A 249 -1.55 0.31 6.17
C GLY A 249 -1.39 0.70 7.65
N PRO A 250 -2.48 0.74 8.47
CA PRO A 250 -3.89 0.46 8.16
C PRO A 250 -4.59 1.59 7.39
N ASP A 251 -3.89 2.67 7.12
CA ASP A 251 -4.46 3.81 6.39
C ASP A 251 -4.49 3.54 4.89
N PHE A 252 -5.53 4.00 4.23
CA PHE A 252 -5.73 3.86 2.80
C PHE A 252 -6.34 5.12 2.21
N PHE A 253 -6.22 5.29 0.90
CA PHE A 253 -6.88 6.36 0.19
C PHE A 253 -7.65 5.85 -1.03
N ILE A 254 -8.65 6.61 -1.43
CA ILE A 254 -9.33 6.50 -2.71
C ILE A 254 -8.98 7.72 -3.54
N SER A 255 -8.41 7.49 -4.72
CA SER A 255 -7.99 8.56 -5.62
C SER A 255 -9.17 9.14 -6.41
N LEU A 256 -9.27 10.47 -6.46
CA LEU A 256 -10.22 11.21 -7.31
C LEU A 256 -9.61 11.56 -8.68
N ALA A 257 -8.31 11.28 -8.88
CA ALA A 257 -7.55 11.66 -10.06
C ALA A 257 -6.46 10.65 -10.46
N ASN A 258 -5.84 10.89 -11.61
CA ASN A 258 -4.68 10.15 -12.11
C ASN A 258 -3.40 10.78 -11.56
N HIS A 259 -2.57 9.98 -10.89
CA HIS A 259 -1.31 10.39 -10.28
C HIS A 259 -0.14 9.62 -10.89
N HIS A 260 0.32 10.09 -12.05
CA HIS A 260 1.48 9.51 -12.74
C HIS A 260 2.79 9.78 -11.99
N GLU A 261 2.85 10.89 -11.26
CA GLU A 261 4.01 11.34 -10.48
C GLU A 261 4.29 10.44 -9.27
N TRP A 262 3.28 9.74 -8.75
CA TRP A 262 3.44 8.77 -7.65
C TRP A 262 4.01 7.42 -8.11
N LYS A 263 4.14 7.21 -9.44
CA LYS A 263 4.72 6.00 -10.02
C LYS A 263 4.12 4.74 -9.38
N LYS A 264 4.98 3.87 -8.83
CA LYS A 264 4.66 2.60 -8.17
C LYS A 264 4.80 2.69 -6.64
N ALA A 265 4.63 3.87 -6.05
CA ALA A 265 4.89 4.09 -4.63
C ALA A 265 3.84 3.45 -3.69
N TYR A 266 2.67 3.09 -4.23
CA TYR A 266 1.55 2.59 -3.44
C TYR A 266 1.04 1.25 -3.96
N THR A 267 0.67 0.39 -3.02
CA THR A 267 -0.02 -0.86 -3.29
C THR A 267 -1.48 -0.58 -3.57
N VAL A 268 -1.93 -0.75 -4.83
CA VAL A 268 -3.34 -0.63 -5.18
C VAL A 268 -4.01 -1.96 -4.92
N PHE A 269 -4.89 -1.97 -3.92
CA PHE A 269 -5.62 -3.16 -3.52
C PHE A 269 -7.07 -3.15 -3.98
N GLY A 270 -7.55 -2.06 -4.56
CA GLY A 270 -8.89 -2.04 -5.10
C GLY A 270 -9.19 -0.89 -6.06
N GLN A 271 -10.42 -0.91 -6.59
CA GLN A 271 -10.91 0.13 -7.49
C GLN A 271 -12.40 0.39 -7.25
N VAL A 272 -12.77 1.66 -7.18
CA VAL A 272 -14.17 2.11 -7.15
C VAL A 272 -14.80 1.93 -8.52
N LEU A 273 -16.03 1.42 -8.56
CA LEU A 273 -16.79 1.32 -9.81
C LEU A 273 -17.10 2.73 -10.38
N PRO A 274 -16.99 2.95 -11.71
CA PRO A 274 -17.21 4.26 -12.31
C PRO A 274 -18.52 4.95 -11.91
N GLU A 275 -19.60 4.18 -11.78
CA GLU A 275 -20.93 4.63 -11.38
C GLU A 275 -21.00 5.19 -9.95
N ASP A 276 -20.11 4.75 -9.06
CA ASP A 276 -20.11 5.16 -7.66
C ASP A 276 -19.09 6.27 -7.35
N MET A 277 -18.32 6.69 -8.35
CA MET A 277 -17.33 7.76 -8.17
C MET A 277 -17.96 9.09 -7.75
N GLU A 278 -19.22 9.36 -8.11
CA GLU A 278 -19.94 10.56 -7.68
C GLU A 278 -20.08 10.62 -6.15
N ILE A 279 -20.23 9.47 -5.48
CA ILE A 279 -20.33 9.39 -4.02
C ILE A 279 -18.99 9.78 -3.39
N VAL A 280 -17.88 9.29 -3.94
CA VAL A 280 -16.52 9.61 -3.47
C VAL A 280 -16.21 11.10 -3.69
N GLU A 281 -16.60 11.64 -4.84
CA GLU A 281 -16.49 13.07 -5.13
C GLU A 281 -17.32 13.91 -4.15
N LYS A 282 -18.53 13.49 -3.82
CA LYS A 282 -19.37 14.17 -2.81
C LYS A 282 -18.70 14.20 -1.43
N ILE A 283 -18.07 13.11 -1.00
CA ILE A 283 -17.32 13.06 0.26
C ILE A 283 -16.12 14.02 0.22
N SER A 284 -15.43 14.14 -0.92
CA SER A 284 -14.28 15.04 -1.08
C SER A 284 -14.60 16.53 -0.91
N GLN A 285 -15.88 16.90 -0.99
CA GLN A 285 -16.38 18.28 -0.89
C GLN A 285 -16.97 18.62 0.50
N LEU A 286 -16.90 17.68 1.45
CA LEU A 286 -17.37 17.93 2.81
C LEU A 286 -16.51 18.98 3.52
N PRO A 287 -17.05 19.67 4.55
CA PRO A 287 -16.30 20.64 5.32
C PRO A 287 -15.02 20.06 5.93
N THR A 288 -13.92 20.81 5.82
CA THR A 288 -12.60 20.41 6.30
C THR A 288 -11.92 21.52 7.11
N ILE A 289 -11.05 21.10 8.02
CA ILE A 289 -10.16 21.93 8.81
C ILE A 289 -8.74 21.74 8.24
N PRO A 290 -7.99 22.83 7.96
CA PRO A 290 -6.59 22.69 7.56
C PRO A 290 -5.73 22.18 8.72
N ASP A 291 -4.85 21.24 8.41
CA ASP A 291 -3.85 20.70 9.35
C ASP A 291 -2.49 20.54 8.63
N VAL A 292 -1.42 20.21 9.37
CA VAL A 292 -0.07 20.04 8.81
C VAL A 292 0.53 18.71 9.27
N TRP A 293 0.76 17.79 8.32
CA TRP A 293 1.40 16.51 8.58
C TRP A 293 2.75 16.46 7.88
N SER A 294 3.83 16.24 8.63
CA SER A 294 5.19 16.18 8.09
C SER A 294 5.55 17.38 7.19
N ASN A 295 5.14 18.60 7.60
CA ASN A 295 5.28 19.86 6.85
C ASN A 295 4.43 20.00 5.57
N VAL A 296 3.48 19.09 5.34
CA VAL A 296 2.53 19.16 4.23
C VAL A 296 1.18 19.63 4.75
N LYS A 297 0.59 20.65 4.13
CA LYS A 297 -0.77 21.10 4.45
C LYS A 297 -1.78 20.05 3.98
N VAL A 298 -2.69 19.65 4.85
CA VAL A 298 -3.74 18.67 4.55
C VAL A 298 -5.11 19.21 4.93
N ALA A 299 -6.17 18.67 4.31
CA ALA A 299 -7.54 19.02 4.64
C ALA A 299 -8.23 17.86 5.38
N VAL A 300 -8.36 18.01 6.71
CA VAL A 300 -8.96 17.00 7.59
C VAL A 300 -10.46 17.25 7.67
N LEU A 301 -11.28 16.21 7.56
CA LEU A 301 -12.73 16.33 7.69
C LEU A 301 -13.10 16.87 9.07
N GLU A 302 -13.95 17.91 9.12
CA GLU A 302 -14.48 18.44 10.39
C GLU A 302 -15.19 17.36 11.20
N ARG A 303 -15.87 16.45 10.50
CA ARG A 303 -16.51 15.26 11.05
C ARG A 303 -16.06 14.06 10.22
N PRO A 304 -15.35 13.09 10.81
CA PRO A 304 -15.01 11.86 10.11
C PRO A 304 -16.27 11.16 9.61
N VAL A 305 -16.21 10.57 8.41
CA VAL A 305 -17.32 9.84 7.79
C VAL A 305 -17.17 8.36 8.13
N PRO A 306 -18.05 7.77 8.97
CA PRO A 306 -17.97 6.36 9.29
C PRO A 306 -18.22 5.50 8.05
N LEU A 307 -17.46 4.43 7.91
CA LEU A 307 -17.61 3.47 6.82
C LEU A 307 -17.75 2.05 7.35
N ARG A 308 -18.57 1.24 6.66
CA ARG A 308 -18.76 -0.18 6.95
C ARG A 308 -18.54 -1.00 5.70
N PHE A 309 -17.72 -2.04 5.81
CA PHE A 309 -17.54 -3.03 4.77
C PHE A 309 -18.72 -4.00 4.79
N ILE A 310 -19.43 -4.12 3.66
CA ILE A 310 -20.52 -5.06 3.46
C ILE A 310 -20.13 -6.01 2.34
N ARG A 311 -20.06 -7.30 2.67
CA ARG A 311 -19.85 -8.36 1.69
C ARG A 311 -21.13 -8.58 0.89
N MET A 312 -21.01 -8.67 -0.44
CA MET A 312 -22.10 -9.18 -1.26
C MET A 312 -22.27 -10.68 -0.98
N ARG A 313 -23.46 -11.11 -0.55
CA ARG A 313 -23.78 -12.55 -0.51
C ARG A 313 -23.80 -13.05 -1.96
N LYS A 314 -23.19 -14.21 -2.23
CA LYS A 314 -23.44 -14.91 -3.50
C LYS A 314 -24.95 -15.13 -3.61
N SER A 315 -25.54 -14.76 -4.75
CA SER A 315 -26.88 -15.23 -5.09
C SER A 315 -26.84 -16.77 -5.07
N PRO A 316 -27.84 -17.44 -4.46
CA PRO A 316 -27.86 -18.89 -4.32
C PRO A 316 -27.85 -19.62 -5.66
#